data_AF-A0A250YA37-F1
#
_entry.id   AF-A0A250YA37-F1
#
_cell.length_a   1.000
_cell.length_b   1.000
_cell.length_c   1.000
_cell.angle_alpha   90.00
_cell.angle_beta   90.00
_cell.angle_gamma   90.00
#
_symmetry.space_group_name_H-M   'P 1'
#
loop_
_entity.id
_entity.type
_entity.pdbx_description
1 polymer ?
#
loop_
_entity_poly.entity_id
_entity_poly.type
_entity_poly.pdbx_seq_one_letter_code
_entity_poly.pdbx_strand_id
1 'polypeptide(L)'
;MFKGFDALGHAADIRYVYTPAMESVCGYFHQSQNRSEEFLIAGQLRNGDLHITTCSFLASWHSLSAAQRKGFTKTYTAGCEACTVFPCSSIPCKLENDTHCLWTDQLLLGSEKGFQSRHLACLPREPGLCTWQSLRTRAA
;
A
#
# COMPACT_ATOMS: atom_id res chain seq x y z
N MET A 1 0.12 -12.67 -8.47
CA MET A 1 0.49 -11.26 -8.74
C MET A 1 -0.78 -10.41 -8.80
N PHE A 2 -0.77 -9.19 -8.24
CA PHE A 2 -1.95 -8.30 -8.26
C PHE A 2 -1.82 -7.11 -9.22
N LYS A 3 -0.58 -6.67 -9.49
CA LYS A 3 -0.24 -5.56 -10.41
C LYS A 3 1.11 -5.85 -11.06
N GLY A 4 1.34 -5.33 -12.27
CA GLY A 4 2.64 -5.40 -12.96
C GLY A 4 2.72 -6.34 -14.16
N PHE A 5 1.60 -6.98 -14.55
CA PHE A 5 1.55 -7.90 -15.70
C PHE A 5 2.07 -7.25 -17.00
N ASP A 6 1.69 -6.00 -17.27
CA ASP A 6 2.09 -5.31 -18.50
C ASP A 6 3.59 -4.99 -18.55
N ALA A 7 4.23 -4.79 -17.39
CA ALA A 7 5.64 -4.45 -17.29
C ALA A 7 6.57 -5.67 -17.41
N LEU A 8 6.06 -6.87 -17.09
CA LEU A 8 6.82 -8.12 -17.15
C LEU A 8 6.60 -8.89 -18.46
N GLY A 9 5.58 -8.53 -19.24
CA GLY A 9 5.29 -9.17 -20.53
C GLY A 9 5.12 -10.69 -20.41
N HIS A 10 5.76 -11.45 -21.31
CA HIS A 10 5.80 -12.92 -21.29
C HIS A 10 6.94 -13.48 -20.43
N ALA A 11 7.66 -12.64 -19.67
CA ALA A 11 8.82 -13.06 -18.90
C ALA A 11 8.42 -13.96 -17.72
N ALA A 12 9.31 -14.91 -17.42
CA ALA A 12 9.21 -15.84 -16.30
C ALA A 12 9.01 -15.10 -14.96
N ASP A 13 8.34 -15.77 -14.03
CA ASP A 13 8.01 -15.27 -12.69
C ASP A 13 9.14 -14.48 -12.01
N ILE A 14 8.77 -13.46 -11.22
CA ILE A 14 9.72 -12.75 -10.36
C ILE A 14 10.28 -13.73 -9.32
N ARG A 15 11.57 -14.05 -9.44
CA ARG A 15 12.28 -14.97 -8.53
C ARG A 15 13.07 -14.28 -7.43
N TYR A 16 13.43 -13.01 -7.62
CA TYR A 16 14.29 -12.27 -6.70
C TYR A 16 13.71 -10.89 -6.41
N VAL A 17 14.01 -10.39 -5.23
CA VAL A 17 13.69 -9.04 -4.78
C VAL A 17 14.97 -8.41 -4.24
N TYR A 18 15.30 -7.23 -4.72
CA TYR A 18 16.52 -6.51 -4.41
C TYR A 18 16.25 -5.39 -3.40
N THR A 19 17.20 -5.16 -2.51
CA THR A 19 17.13 -4.12 -1.50
C THR A 19 18.54 -3.59 -1.21
N PRO A 20 18.70 -2.34 -0.74
CA PRO A 20 19.99 -1.86 -0.25
C PRO A 20 20.60 -2.81 0.79
N ALA A 21 21.93 -2.89 0.83
CA ALA A 21 22.65 -3.89 1.61
C ALA A 21 22.65 -3.64 3.14
N MET A 22 22.36 -2.41 3.59
CA MET A 22 22.37 -2.04 5.01
C MET A 22 21.06 -1.33 5.37
N GLU A 23 20.55 -1.59 6.58
CA GLU A 23 19.33 -0.94 7.09
C GLU A 23 19.46 0.59 7.19
N SER A 24 20.67 1.09 7.51
CA SER A 24 20.98 2.52 7.60
C SER A 24 20.80 3.29 6.28
N VAL A 25 20.82 2.59 5.14
CA VAL A 25 20.55 3.13 3.80
C VAL A 25 19.24 2.57 3.23
N CYS A 26 18.26 2.33 4.11
CA CYS A 26 16.92 1.85 3.79
C CYS A 26 16.84 0.41 3.25
N GLY A 27 17.81 -0.44 3.62
CA GLY A 27 17.78 -1.87 3.34
C GLY A 27 16.69 -2.59 4.15
N TYR A 28 15.78 -3.30 3.49
CA TYR A 28 14.81 -4.17 4.13
C TYR A 28 15.48 -5.40 4.75
N PHE A 29 15.28 -5.60 6.05
CA PHE A 29 15.70 -6.80 6.77
C PHE A 29 14.50 -7.73 6.98
N HIS A 30 14.56 -8.94 6.41
CA HIS A 30 13.49 -9.92 6.54
C HIS A 30 13.57 -10.66 7.88
N GLN A 31 12.60 -10.44 8.76
CA GLN A 31 12.60 -10.97 10.13
C GLN A 31 12.01 -12.39 10.25
N SER A 32 11.13 -12.80 9.33
CA SER A 32 10.48 -14.10 9.43
C SER A 32 11.44 -15.23 9.09
N GLN A 33 11.42 -16.29 9.90
CA GLN A 33 12.16 -17.53 9.64
C GLN A 33 11.25 -18.59 8.98
N ASN A 34 9.94 -18.36 8.93
CA ASN A 34 8.99 -19.29 8.36
C ASN A 34 8.96 -19.15 6.83
N ARG A 35 9.57 -20.11 6.13
CA ARG A 35 9.64 -20.11 4.66
C ARG A 35 8.29 -20.27 3.96
N SER A 36 7.29 -20.77 4.66
CA SER A 36 5.93 -20.94 4.12
C SER A 36 5.03 -19.73 4.41
N GLU A 37 5.52 -18.71 5.12
CA GLU A 37 4.74 -17.50 5.36
C GLU A 37 4.66 -16.66 4.09
N GLU A 38 3.44 -16.34 3.68
CA GLU A 38 3.18 -15.51 2.52
C GLU A 38 3.22 -14.02 2.88
N PHE A 39 3.88 -13.23 2.04
CA PHE A 39 3.97 -11.77 2.19
C PHE A 39 3.39 -11.07 0.98
N LEU A 40 2.69 -9.97 1.23
CA LEU A 40 2.40 -8.98 0.20
C LEU A 40 3.58 -8.02 0.09
N ILE A 41 4.07 -7.83 -1.14
CA ILE A 41 5.19 -6.96 -1.46
C ILE A 41 4.73 -5.94 -2.51
N ALA A 42 4.80 -4.66 -2.19
CA ALA A 42 4.66 -3.57 -3.15
C ALA A 42 6.01 -2.88 -3.34
N GLY A 43 6.66 -3.16 -4.47
CA GLY A 43 7.98 -2.62 -4.83
C GLY A 43 7.98 -1.88 -6.15
N GLN A 44 9.16 -1.40 -6.54
CA GLN A 44 9.40 -0.72 -7.81
C GLN A 44 10.18 -1.61 -8.75
N LEU A 45 9.78 -1.68 -10.02
CA LEU A 45 10.54 -2.36 -11.05
C LEU A 45 11.62 -1.42 -11.60
N ARG A 46 12.89 -1.84 -11.62
CA ARG A 46 14.01 -1.09 -12.24
C ARG A 46 14.81 -2.05 -13.10
N ASN A 47 14.95 -1.75 -14.38
CA ASN A 47 15.67 -2.60 -15.35
C ASN A 47 15.22 -4.08 -15.35
N GLY A 48 13.95 -4.35 -15.06
CA GLY A 48 13.39 -5.71 -14.98
C GLY A 48 13.49 -6.37 -13.60
N ASP A 49 14.21 -5.77 -12.66
CA ASP A 49 14.36 -6.29 -11.30
C ASP A 49 13.41 -5.60 -10.31
N LEU A 50 12.83 -6.38 -9.39
CA LEU A 50 11.95 -5.85 -8.36
C LEU A 50 12.78 -5.33 -7.18
N HIS A 51 12.70 -4.04 -6.90
CA HIS A 51 13.38 -3.37 -5.78
C HIS A 51 12.41 -2.98 -4.68
N ILE A 52 12.84 -3.19 -3.43
CA ILE A 52 12.16 -2.75 -2.20
C ILE A 52 13.13 -2.01 -1.28
N THR A 53 12.56 -1.30 -0.31
CA THR A 53 13.26 -0.59 0.77
C THR A 53 12.50 -0.75 2.07
N THR A 54 13.03 -0.23 3.17
CA THR A 54 12.31 -0.14 4.45
C THR A 54 10.99 0.64 4.39
N CYS A 55 10.82 1.54 3.42
CA CYS A 55 9.58 2.32 3.23
C CYS A 55 8.58 1.64 2.29
N SER A 56 8.94 0.53 1.67
CA SER A 56 8.03 -0.22 0.80
C SER A 56 6.94 -0.89 1.64
N PHE A 57 5.78 -1.16 1.04
CA PHE A 57 4.72 -1.88 1.76
C PHE A 57 5.02 -3.38 1.74
N LEU A 58 5.46 -3.89 2.90
CA LEU A 58 5.68 -5.32 3.15
C LEU A 58 4.90 -5.77 4.38
N ALA A 59 4.03 -6.76 4.21
CA ALA A 59 3.26 -7.31 5.31
C ALA A 59 2.92 -8.79 5.07
N SER A 60 2.90 -9.58 6.14
CA SER A 60 2.39 -10.95 6.11
C SER A 60 0.94 -10.94 5.64
N TRP A 61 0.61 -11.79 4.67
CA TRP A 61 -0.71 -11.85 4.04
C TRP A 61 -1.82 -12.14 5.06
N HIS A 62 -1.52 -12.99 6.06
CA HIS A 62 -2.46 -13.31 7.14
C HIS A 62 -2.72 -12.14 8.09
N SER A 63 -1.79 -11.20 8.20
CA SER A 63 -1.93 -10.03 9.07
C SER A 63 -2.82 -8.93 8.46
N LEU A 64 -3.05 -8.98 7.15
CA LEU A 64 -3.88 -8.01 6.43
C LEU A 64 -5.36 -8.16 6.79
N SER A 65 -6.05 -7.02 6.90
CA SER A 65 -7.50 -7.04 7.06
C SER A 65 -8.19 -7.59 5.80
N ALA A 66 -9.44 -8.05 5.95
CA ALA A 66 -10.26 -8.43 4.80
C ALA A 66 -10.45 -7.26 3.80
N ALA A 67 -10.56 -6.03 4.32
CA ALA A 67 -10.66 -4.82 3.52
C ALA A 67 -9.37 -4.53 2.73
N GLN A 68 -8.19 -4.70 3.33
CA GLN A 68 -6.90 -4.52 2.64
C GLN A 68 -6.73 -5.56 1.52
N ARG A 69 -7.03 -6.83 1.81
CA ARG A 69 -6.98 -7.90 0.79
C ARG A 69 -7.91 -7.59 -0.38
N LYS A 70 -9.15 -7.18 -0.11
CA LYS A 70 -10.09 -6.70 -1.14
C LYS A 70 -9.56 -5.50 -1.92
N GLY A 71 -8.92 -4.56 -1.22
CA GLY A 71 -8.26 -3.39 -1.81
C GLY A 71 -7.20 -3.78 -2.83
N PHE A 72 -6.22 -4.60 -2.44
CA PHE A 72 -5.15 -5.06 -3.32
C PHE A 72 -5.65 -5.91 -4.48
N THR A 73 -6.69 -6.72 -4.29
CA THR A 73 -7.23 -7.56 -5.36
C THR A 73 -7.96 -6.76 -6.43
N LYS A 74 -8.67 -5.67 -6.08
CA LYS A 74 -9.52 -4.98 -7.06
C LYS A 74 -9.78 -3.50 -6.81
N THR A 75 -9.95 -3.08 -5.56
CA THR A 75 -10.55 -1.76 -5.30
C THR A 75 -9.55 -0.61 -5.40
N TYR A 76 -8.29 -0.80 -5.00
CA TYR A 76 -7.34 0.31 -4.91
C TYR A 76 -7.05 0.96 -6.27
N THR A 77 -7.12 0.20 -7.37
CA THR A 77 -6.90 0.71 -8.74
C THR A 77 -7.85 1.86 -9.10
N ALA A 78 -9.09 1.83 -8.62
CA ALA A 78 -10.08 2.89 -8.90
C ALA A 78 -9.71 4.25 -8.29
N GLY A 79 -8.83 4.29 -7.29
CA GLY A 79 -8.34 5.54 -6.71
C GLY A 79 -7.08 6.08 -7.40
N CYS A 80 -6.31 5.23 -8.10
CA CYS A 80 -4.95 5.57 -8.53
C CYS A 80 -4.84 6.73 -9.53
N GLU A 81 -5.85 6.93 -10.38
CA GLU A 81 -5.79 7.97 -11.42
C GLU A 81 -6.22 9.36 -10.91
N ALA A 82 -7.20 9.40 -10.01
CA ALA A 82 -7.87 10.64 -9.62
C ALA A 82 -7.55 11.09 -8.19
N CYS A 83 -7.13 10.18 -7.30
CA CYS A 83 -7.08 10.43 -5.87
C CYS A 83 -5.69 10.24 -5.28
N THR A 84 -5.37 11.03 -4.25
CA THR A 84 -4.10 10.92 -3.52
C THR A 84 -4.36 10.76 -2.03
N VAL A 85 -3.75 9.75 -1.41
CA VAL A 85 -3.73 9.64 0.06
C VAL A 85 -2.60 10.52 0.58
N PHE A 86 -2.92 11.51 1.41
CA PHE A 86 -1.94 12.46 1.94
C PHE A 86 -1.68 12.22 3.44
N PRO A 87 -0.46 11.78 3.84
CA PRO A 87 -0.15 11.54 5.25
C PRO A 87 -0.07 12.86 6.04
N CYS A 88 -0.74 12.91 7.19
CA CYS A 88 -0.54 13.99 8.15
C CYS A 88 0.47 13.57 9.23
N SER A 89 1.62 14.25 9.24
CA SER A 89 2.69 14.01 10.23
C SER A 89 2.69 15.03 11.37
N SER A 90 2.09 16.21 11.19
CA SER A 90 2.05 17.29 12.20
C SER A 90 0.85 18.21 11.98
N ILE A 91 0.33 18.80 13.07
CA ILE A 91 -0.77 19.76 13.03
C ILE A 91 -0.21 21.17 12.73
N PRO A 92 -0.87 21.98 11.87
CA PRO A 92 -2.12 21.70 11.16
C PRO A 92 -1.92 20.85 9.90
N CYS A 93 -2.80 19.86 9.71
CA CYS A 93 -2.87 19.08 8.49
C CYS A 93 -3.57 19.91 7.39
N LYS A 94 -2.83 20.42 6.40
CA LYS A 94 -3.42 21.18 5.29
C LYS A 94 -3.60 20.29 4.07
N LEU A 95 -4.83 20.18 3.58
CA LEU A 95 -5.11 19.60 2.27
C LEU A 95 -4.93 20.67 1.20
N GLU A 96 -4.23 20.33 0.12
CA GLU A 96 -3.99 21.22 -1.00
C GLU A 96 -5.05 21.08 -2.10
N ASN A 97 -5.75 19.94 -2.16
CA ASN A 97 -6.67 19.59 -3.23
C ASN A 97 -7.83 18.72 -2.70
N ASP A 98 -9.02 18.88 -3.29
CA ASP A 98 -10.22 18.08 -2.99
C ASP A 98 -10.11 16.63 -3.47
N THR A 99 -9.10 16.32 -4.29
CA THR A 99 -8.72 14.94 -4.65
C THR A 99 -7.87 14.24 -3.59
N HIS A 100 -7.48 14.93 -2.52
CA HIS A 100 -6.65 14.36 -1.46
C HIS A 100 -7.51 13.84 -0.30
N CYS A 101 -7.25 12.61 0.13
CA CYS A 101 -7.79 12.09 1.38
C CYS A 101 -6.73 12.14 2.49
N LEU A 102 -7.06 12.83 3.59
CA LEU A 102 -6.13 12.98 4.70
C LEU A 102 -5.98 11.69 5.50
N TRP A 103 -4.75 11.19 5.63
CA TRP A 103 -4.41 10.04 6.45
C TRP A 103 -3.83 10.49 7.80
N THR A 104 -4.55 10.18 8.88
CA THR A 104 -4.29 10.67 10.24
C THR A 104 -3.97 9.55 11.23
N ASP A 105 -3.95 8.28 10.81
CA ASP A 105 -3.71 7.16 11.72
C ASP A 105 -2.38 7.31 12.48
N GLN A 106 -1.30 7.69 11.79
CA GLN A 106 0.02 7.86 12.41
C GLN A 106 0.02 8.99 13.46
N LEU A 107 -0.62 10.12 13.17
CA LEU A 107 -0.69 11.26 14.08
C LEU A 107 -1.51 10.94 15.34
N LEU A 108 -2.63 10.23 15.19
CA LEU A 108 -3.56 9.98 16.29
C LEU A 108 -3.22 8.74 17.12
N LEU A 109 -2.67 7.70 16.49
CA LEU A 109 -2.44 6.39 17.11
C LEU A 109 -0.95 6.03 17.21
N GLY A 110 -0.05 6.84 16.64
CA GLY A 110 1.38 6.52 16.56
C GLY A 110 1.69 5.30 15.69
N SER A 111 0.73 4.83 14.89
CA SER A 111 0.86 3.62 14.08
C SER A 111 0.19 3.74 12.71
N GLU A 112 0.88 3.28 11.69
CA GLU A 112 0.37 3.12 10.32
C GLU A 112 -0.69 2.02 10.19
N LYS A 113 -0.87 1.19 11.24
CA LYS A 113 -1.86 0.09 11.28
C LYS A 113 -3.20 0.53 11.88
N GLY A 114 -3.55 1.80 11.74
CA GLY A 114 -4.78 2.39 12.24
C GLY A 114 -6.04 2.04 11.43
N PHE A 115 -7.13 2.74 11.73
CA PHE A 115 -8.44 2.41 11.16
C PHE A 115 -8.51 2.70 9.67
N GLN A 116 -7.97 3.84 9.23
CA GLN A 116 -8.03 4.27 7.84
C GLN A 116 -7.25 3.30 6.95
N SER A 117 -6.01 2.99 7.32
CA SER A 117 -5.14 2.02 6.66
C SER A 117 -5.75 0.62 6.56
N ARG A 118 -6.43 0.16 7.62
CA ARG A 118 -7.00 -1.19 7.66
C ARG A 118 -8.36 -1.34 7.01
N HIS A 119 -9.14 -0.28 6.80
CA HIS A 119 -10.54 -0.44 6.40
C HIS A 119 -11.01 0.49 5.28
N LEU A 120 -10.27 1.53 4.96
CA LEU A 120 -10.71 2.56 4.03
C LEU A 120 -9.86 2.58 2.76
N ALA A 121 -10.41 3.18 1.72
CA ALA A 121 -9.70 3.57 0.51
C ALA A 121 -10.09 4.99 0.12
N CYS A 122 -9.13 5.75 -0.41
CA CYS A 122 -9.41 7.05 -1.02
C CYS A 122 -9.88 6.81 -2.45
N LEU A 123 -11.16 7.08 -2.71
CA LEU A 123 -11.81 6.77 -3.98
C LEU A 123 -12.56 7.99 -4.50
N PRO A 124 -12.71 8.13 -5.83
CA PRO A 124 -13.46 9.23 -6.41
C PRO A 124 -14.93 9.11 -6.00
N ARG A 125 -15.51 10.23 -5.58
CA ARG A 125 -16.94 10.37 -5.35
C ARG A 125 -17.60 11.02 -6.55
N GLU A 126 -17.02 12.12 -7.01
CA GLU A 126 -17.43 12.93 -8.15
C GLU A 126 -16.16 13.45 -8.87
N PRO A 127 -16.24 13.95 -10.12
CA PRO A 127 -15.09 14.53 -10.80
C PRO A 127 -14.44 15.64 -9.97
N GLY A 128 -13.15 15.50 -9.65
CA GLY A 128 -12.40 16.45 -8.83
C GLY A 128 -12.56 16.30 -7.31
N LEU A 129 -13.38 15.34 -6.83
CA LEU A 129 -13.60 15.11 -5.40
C LEU A 129 -13.35 13.65 -5.02
N CYS A 130 -12.40 13.43 -4.09
CA CYS A 130 -12.11 12.12 -3.53
C CYS A 130 -12.45 12.07 -2.04
N THR A 131 -12.94 10.92 -1.58
CA THR A 131 -13.29 10.74 -0.17
C THR A 131 -12.84 9.38 0.35
N TRP A 132 -12.70 9.30 1.67
CA TRP A 132 -12.53 8.02 2.35
C TRP A 132 -13.81 7.19 2.25
N GLN A 133 -13.71 6.02 1.61
CA GLN A 133 -14.80 5.06 1.48
C GLN A 133 -14.43 3.75 2.18
N SER A 134 -15.41 3.15 2.85
CA SER A 134 -15.22 1.90 3.59
C SER A 134 -15.16 0.70 2.65
N LEU A 135 -14.12 -0.11 2.78
CA LEU A 135 -13.97 -1.39 2.09
C LEU A 135 -14.50 -2.57 2.88
N ARG A 136 -15.05 -2.36 4.09
CA ARG A 136 -15.66 -3.42 4.89
C ARG A 136 -16.77 -4.08 4.09
N THR A 137 -16.74 -5.41 4.03
CA THR A 137 -17.91 -6.18 3.60
C THR A 137 -19.03 -5.93 4.60
N ARG A 138 -20.15 -5.39 4.13
CA ARG A 138 -21.38 -5.43 4.93
C ARG A 138 -21.71 -6.91 5.12
N ALA A 139 -21.87 -7.34 6.38
CA ALA A 139 -22.47 -8.63 6.65
C ALA A 139 -23.90 -8.58 6.07
N ALA A 140 -24.24 -9.60 5.29
CA ALA A 140 -25.60 -9.82 4.80
C ALA A 140 -26.50 -10.26 5.96
#